data_AF-W7NX06-F1
#
_entry.id   AF-W7NX06-F1
#
_cell.length_a   1.000
_cell.length_b   1.000
_cell.length_c   1.000
_cell.angle_alpha   90.00
_cell.angle_beta   90.00
_cell.angle_gamma   90.00
#
_symmetry.space_group_name_H-M   'P 1'
#
loop_
_entity.id
_entity.type
_entity.pdbx_description
1 polymer ?
#
loop_
_entity_poly.entity_id
_entity_poly.type
_entity_poly.pdbx_seq_one_letter_code
_entity_poly.pdbx_strand_id
1 'polypeptide(L)'
;MSARVMSCLEELAPRVEQYSIDEMFLDLAGVEHCMDLEDFGRQLRQHVYDCTCLTIGVGAGPTKTLAKSAQWASKEWKQFGGVLALTRGNPQRTRKLLSRKRTARAVWS
;
A
#
# COMPACT_ATOMS: atom_id res chain seq x y z
N MET A 1 -5.07 -16.07 11.56
CA MET A 1 -4.96 -15.76 10.12
C MET A 1 -4.03 -14.57 9.96
N SER A 2 -2.70 -14.77 9.97
CA SER A 2 -1.71 -13.67 9.90
C SER A 2 -0.33 -14.17 9.43
N ALA A 3 0.13 -15.32 9.94
CA ALA A 3 1.47 -15.86 9.63
C ALA A 3 1.72 -16.14 8.13
N ARG A 4 0.76 -16.74 7.40
CA ARG A 4 0.94 -17.01 5.96
C ARG A 4 1.05 -15.74 5.12
N VAL A 5 0.24 -14.72 5.42
CA VAL A 5 0.33 -13.42 4.73
C VAL A 5 1.66 -12.76 5.03
N MET A 6 2.11 -12.78 6.30
CA MET A 6 3.42 -12.26 6.69
C MET A 6 4.55 -12.94 5.91
N SER A 7 4.57 -14.28 5.83
CA SER A 7 5.59 -15.00 5.05
C SER A 7 5.59 -14.61 3.57
N CYS A 8 4.42 -14.47 2.94
CA CYS A 8 4.33 -14.03 1.55
C CYS A 8 4.82 -12.59 1.34
N LEU A 9 4.63 -11.71 2.32
CA LEU A 9 5.14 -10.34 2.27
C LEU A 9 6.66 -10.31 2.44
N GLU A 10 7.20 -11.11 3.36
CA GLU A 10 8.65 -11.23 3.62
C GLU A 10 9.43 -11.81 2.43
N GLU A 11 8.79 -12.61 1.57
CA GLU A 11 9.39 -13.13 0.33
C GLU A 11 9.65 -12.05 -0.73
N LEU A 12 8.83 -11.00 -0.77
CA LEU A 12 8.88 -9.96 -1.80
C LEU A 12 9.40 -8.61 -1.29
N ALA A 13 9.24 -8.33 0.00
CA ALA A 13 9.59 -7.05 0.59
C ALA A 13 10.89 -7.17 1.40
N PRO A 14 11.83 -6.21 1.26
CA PRO A 14 13.08 -6.22 2.00
C PRO A 14 12.88 -6.17 3.52
N ARG A 15 11.84 -5.47 3.98
CA ARG A 15 11.50 -5.34 5.39
C ARG A 15 10.01 -5.13 5.56
N VAL A 16 9.42 -5.92 6.46
CA VAL A 16 8.00 -5.83 6.84
C VAL A 16 7.91 -5.48 8.32
N GLU A 17 7.12 -4.47 8.65
CA GLU A 17 6.80 -4.03 10.00
C GLU A 17 5.31 -4.27 10.26
N GLN A 18 4.98 -5.17 11.17
CA GLN A 18 3.60 -5.44 11.56
C GLN A 18 3.08 -4.33 12.48
N TYR A 19 1.97 -3.68 12.10
CA TYR A 19 1.30 -2.67 12.91
C TYR A 19 0.09 -3.25 13.68
N SER A 20 -0.66 -4.16 13.03
CA SER A 20 -1.76 -4.93 13.62
C SER A 20 -1.84 -6.33 12.98
N ILE A 21 -2.90 -7.09 13.31
CA ILE A 21 -3.13 -8.42 12.71
C ILE A 21 -3.35 -8.33 11.19
N ASP A 22 -3.93 -7.24 10.72
CA ASP A 22 -4.39 -6.99 9.35
C ASP A 22 -3.67 -5.81 8.66
N GLU A 23 -2.80 -5.09 9.38
CA GLU A 23 -2.06 -3.96 8.86
C GLU A 23 -0.55 -4.15 9.00
N MET A 24 0.15 -4.06 7.87
CA MET A 24 1.60 -4.18 7.75
C MET A 24 2.15 -3.01 6.94
N PHE A 25 3.28 -2.47 7.37
CA PHE A 25 4.05 -1.47 6.63
C PHE A 25 5.28 -2.14 6.02
N LEU A 26 5.52 -1.89 4.74
CA LEU A 26 6.69 -2.39 4.04
C LEU A 26 7.67 -1.24 3.82
N ASP A 27 8.96 -1.49 4.08
CA ASP A 27 10.00 -0.58 3.64
C ASP A 27 10.34 -0.89 2.17
N LEU A 28 9.99 0.05 1.29
CA LEU A 28 10.19 -0.05 -0.15
C LEU A 28 11.35 0.84 -0.62
N ALA A 29 12.19 1.33 0.30
CA ALA A 29 13.39 2.08 -0.07
C ALA A 29 14.23 1.25 -1.05
N GLY A 30 14.57 1.85 -2.19
CA GLY A 30 15.32 1.18 -3.27
C GLY A 30 14.46 0.43 -4.29
N VAL A 31 13.26 -0.04 -3.93
CA VAL A 31 12.35 -0.70 -4.89
C VAL A 31 11.91 0.26 -5.98
N GLU A 32 11.68 1.53 -5.61
CA GLU A 32 11.32 2.60 -6.55
C GLU A 32 12.39 2.91 -7.62
N HIS A 33 13.64 2.45 -7.42
CA HIS A 33 14.70 2.57 -8.42
C HIS A 33 14.70 1.41 -9.43
N CYS A 34 14.15 0.26 -9.05
CA CYS A 34 14.11 -0.94 -9.87
C CYS A 34 12.80 -1.09 -10.63
N MET A 35 11.68 -0.61 -10.07
CA MET A 35 10.36 -0.73 -10.67
C MET A 35 9.36 0.32 -10.15
N ASP A 36 8.26 0.51 -10.87
CA ASP A 36 7.16 1.35 -10.41
C ASP A 36 6.49 0.74 -9.16
N LEU A 37 6.20 1.58 -8.17
CA LEU A 37 5.62 1.15 -6.89
C LEU A 37 4.19 0.61 -7.02
N GLU A 38 3.41 1.06 -8.00
CA GLU A 38 2.09 0.48 -8.27
C GLU A 38 2.22 -0.90 -8.92
N ASP A 39 3.20 -1.10 -9.80
CA ASP A 39 3.47 -2.42 -10.38
C ASP A 39 3.95 -3.40 -9.31
N PHE A 40 4.84 -2.97 -8.42
CA PHE A 40 5.23 -3.75 -7.26
C PHE A 40 4.01 -4.07 -6.38
N GLY A 41 3.15 -3.08 -6.11
CA GLY A 41 1.94 -3.29 -5.32
C GLY A 41 0.94 -4.26 -5.97
N ARG A 42 0.82 -4.27 -7.29
CA ARG A 42 -0.01 -5.24 -8.03
C ARG A 42 0.58 -6.64 -7.94
N GLN A 43 1.90 -6.79 -8.10
CA GLN A 43 2.59 -8.07 -7.93
C GLN A 43 2.43 -8.61 -6.50
N LEU A 44 2.64 -7.76 -5.50
CA LEU A 44 2.47 -8.11 -4.09
C LEU A 44 1.05 -8.59 -3.80
N ARG A 45 0.05 -7.86 -4.31
CA ARG A 45 -1.36 -8.22 -4.16
C ARG A 45 -1.68 -9.56 -4.82
N GLN A 46 -1.15 -9.82 -6.02
CA GLN A 46 -1.36 -11.08 -6.72
C GLN A 46 -0.68 -12.24 -5.99
N HIS A 47 0.56 -12.07 -5.55
CA HIS A 47 1.31 -13.08 -4.80
C HIS A 47 0.58 -13.49 -3.51
N VAL A 48 0.12 -12.51 -2.73
CA VAL A 48 -0.66 -12.78 -1.51
C VAL A 48 -1.98 -13.49 -1.84
N TYR A 49 -2.63 -13.12 -2.94
CA TYR A 49 -3.84 -13.81 -3.39
C TYR A 49 -3.55 -15.26 -3.79
N ASP A 50 -2.49 -15.53 -4.53
CA ASP A 50 -2.14 -16.89 -4.97
C ASP A 50 -1.75 -17.79 -3.78
N CYS A 51 -1.05 -17.24 -2.79
CA CYS A 51 -0.61 -18.00 -1.63
C CYS A 51 -1.70 -18.20 -0.56
N THR A 52 -2.66 -17.29 -0.45
CA THR A 52 -3.61 -17.26 0.68
C THR A 52 -5.09 -17.19 0.29
N CYS A 53 -5.39 -16.99 -0.99
CA CYS A 53 -6.72 -16.68 -1.53
C CYS A 53 -7.35 -15.40 -0.93
N LEU A 54 -6.54 -14.51 -0.34
CA LEU A 54 -6.99 -13.24 0.23
C LEU A 54 -6.57 -12.06 -0.64
N THR A 55 -7.49 -11.13 -0.82
CA THR A 55 -7.22 -9.89 -1.55
C THR A 55 -6.79 -8.79 -0.58
N ILE A 56 -5.58 -8.24 -0.78
CA ILE A 56 -5.06 -7.12 0.00
C ILE A 56 -5.13 -5.80 -0.78
N GLY A 57 -5.40 -4.69 -0.09
CA GLY A 57 -5.14 -3.36 -0.66
C GLY A 57 -3.66 -3.01 -0.50
N VAL A 58 -3.09 -2.28 -1.44
CA VAL A 58 -1.73 -1.73 -1.31
C VAL A 58 -1.75 -0.21 -1.46
N GLY A 59 -1.10 0.49 -0.53
CA GLY A 59 -0.90 1.93 -0.60
C GLY A 59 0.56 2.29 -0.32
N ALA A 60 1.19 3.01 -1.24
CA ALA A 60 2.57 3.47 -1.09
C ALA A 60 2.64 4.98 -0.94
N GLY A 61 3.58 5.47 -0.13
CA GLY A 61 3.77 6.89 0.12
C GLY A 61 5.10 7.18 0.81
N PRO A 62 5.64 8.41 0.71
CA PRO A 62 6.93 8.75 1.31
C PRO A 62 6.90 8.84 2.84
N THR A 63 5.72 8.73 3.46
CA THR A 63 5.52 8.64 4.90
C THR A 63 4.42 7.63 5.20
N LYS A 64 4.43 7.03 6.41
CA LYS A 64 3.40 6.06 6.85
C LYS A 64 1.97 6.64 6.72
N THR A 65 1.78 7.91 7.08
CA THR A 65 0.49 8.62 6.97
C THR A 65 0.00 8.75 5.53
N LEU A 66 0.91 9.04 4.59
CA LEU A 66 0.59 9.14 3.17
C LEU A 66 0.33 7.77 2.55
N ALA A 67 1.12 6.76 2.91
CA ALA A 67 0.90 5.37 2.49
C ALA A 67 -0.48 4.86 2.95
N LYS A 68 -0.81 5.07 4.22
CA LYS A 68 -2.14 4.73 4.77
C LYS A 68 -3.25 5.54 4.09
N SER A 69 -2.96 6.79 3.74
CA SER A 69 -3.92 7.60 2.99
C SER A 69 -4.15 7.11 1.56
N ALA A 70 -3.10 6.65 0.89
CA ALA A 70 -3.16 6.05 -0.43
C ALA A 70 -3.91 4.73 -0.40
N GLN A 71 -3.64 3.90 0.61
CA GLN A 71 -4.30 2.62 0.84
C GLN A 71 -5.81 2.77 1.03
N TRP A 72 -6.23 3.74 1.84
CA TRP A 72 -7.67 4.03 1.99
C TRP A 72 -8.30 4.39 0.63
N ALA A 73 -7.64 5.24 -0.16
CA ALA A 73 -8.16 5.70 -1.43
C ALA A 73 -8.12 4.64 -2.55
N SER A 74 -7.17 3.70 -2.49
CA SER A 74 -7.12 2.59 -3.43
C SER A 74 -8.31 1.64 -3.27
N LYS A 75 -8.84 1.54 -2.04
CA LYS A 75 -10.07 0.79 -1.71
C LYS A 75 -11.33 1.59 -2.03
N GLU A 76 -11.36 2.88 -1.69
CA GLU A 76 -12.52 3.75 -1.89
C GLU A 76 -12.82 3.98 -3.38
N TRP A 77 -11.78 4.20 -4.19
CA TRP A 77 -11.93 4.58 -5.58
C TRP A 77 -11.56 3.43 -6.51
N LYS A 78 -12.59 2.76 -7.03
CA LYS A 78 -12.48 1.56 -7.91
C LYS A 78 -11.51 1.72 -9.08
N GLN A 79 -11.30 2.93 -9.59
CA GLN A 79 -10.36 3.22 -10.68
C GLN A 79 -8.90 2.81 -10.37
N PHE A 80 -8.52 2.68 -9.10
CA PHE A 80 -7.17 2.28 -8.69
C PHE A 80 -7.01 0.77 -8.51
N GLY A 81 -8.08 -0.02 -8.61
CA GLY A 81 -8.00 -1.49 -8.51
C GLY A 81 -7.41 -2.00 -7.20
N GLY A 82 -7.46 -1.22 -6.11
CA GLY A 82 -6.88 -1.60 -4.82
C GLY A 82 -5.38 -1.33 -4.67
N VAL A 83 -4.72 -0.67 -5.64
CA VAL A 83 -3.31 -0.26 -5.53
C VAL A 83 -3.15 1.24 -5.86
N LEU A 84 -2.51 2.00 -4.96
CA LEU A 84 -2.21 3.41 -5.21
C LEU A 84 -0.85 3.82 -4.63
N ALA A 85 0.00 4.45 -5.45
CA ALA A 85 1.26 5.02 -4.99
C ALA A 85 1.25 6.55 -5.04
N LEU A 86 1.73 7.17 -3.96
CA LEU A 86 2.04 8.59 -3.88
C LEU A 86 3.56 8.74 -3.88
N THR A 87 4.13 9.27 -4.96
CA THR A 87 5.57 9.45 -5.09
C THR A 87 5.95 10.92 -4.93
N ARG A 88 7.20 11.18 -4.50
CA ARG A 88 7.73 12.56 -4.43
C ARG A 88 7.77 13.24 -5.80
N GLY A 89 7.92 12.46 -6.87
CA GLY A 89 7.92 12.96 -8.25
C GLY A 89 6.55 13.47 -8.75
N ASN A 90 5.45 13.21 -8.03
CA ASN A 90 4.13 13.70 -8.41
C ASN A 90 3.37 14.30 -7.20
N PRO A 91 3.80 15.48 -6.71
CA PRO A 91 3.16 16.12 -5.55
C PRO A 91 1.71 16.55 -5.84
N GLN A 92 1.36 16.77 -7.11
CA GLN A 92 0.00 17.11 -7.53
C GLN A 92 -0.98 15.97 -7.23
N ARG A 93 -0.57 14.71 -7.42
CA ARG A 93 -1.37 13.54 -7.07
C ARG A 93 -1.67 13.48 -5.58
N THR A 94 -0.66 13.73 -4.74
CA THR A 94 -0.82 13.82 -3.28
C THR A 94 -1.77 14.95 -2.88
N ARG A 95 -1.60 16.15 -3.45
CA ARG A 95 -2.49 17.29 -3.18
C ARG A 95 -3.94 17.00 -3.57
N LYS A 96 -4.16 16.39 -4.74
CA LYS A 96 -5.49 16.00 -5.23
C LYS A 96 -6.15 14.92 -4.38
N LEU A 97 -5.36 13.98 -3.86
CA LEU A 97 -5.84 12.99 -2.90
C LEU A 97 -6.31 13.68 -1.62
N LEU A 98 -5.45 14.51 -1.03
CA LEU A 98 -5.73 15.18 0.24
C LEU A 98 -6.90 16.16 0.14
N SER A 99 -7.08 16.87 -0.98
CA SER A 99 -8.21 17.79 -1.17
C SER A 99 -9.56 17.07 -1.32
N ARG A 100 -9.55 15.81 -1.79
CA ARG A 100 -10.77 15.00 -1.94
C ARG A 100 -11.11 14.20 -0.69
N LYS A 101 -10.17 14.05 0.26
CA LYS A 101 -10.43 13.39 1.54
C LYS A 101 -11.28 14.31 2.43
N ARG A 102 -12.53 13.90 2.70
CA ARG A 102 -13.48 14.68 3.52
C ARG A 102 -13.19 14.64 5.03
N THR A 103 -12.35 13.73 5.54
CA THR A 103 -12.12 13.62 7.01
C THR A 103 -10.74 13.03 7.34
N ALA A 104 -9.94 13.71 8.17
CA ALA A 104 -8.62 13.23 8.65
C ALA A 104 -8.70 12.01 9.57
N ARG A 105 -9.87 11.77 10.20
CA ARG A 105 -10.10 10.72 11.20
C ARG A 105 -10.03 9.29 10.63
N ALA A 106 -10.24 9.14 9.32
CA ALA A 106 -10.28 7.84 8.64
C ALA A 106 -8.90 7.20 8.38
N VAL A 107 -7.80 7.90 8.69
CA VAL A 107 -6.43 7.43 8.41
C VAL A 107 -5.88 6.58 9.55
N TRP A 108 -6.46 6.57 10.75
CA TRP A 108 -5.92 5.83 11.89
C TRP A 108 -7.03 5.20 12.75
N SER A 109 -8.08 4.70 12.09
CA SER A 109 -9.12 3.90 12.75
C SER A 109 -8.76 2.42 12.74
#